data_AF-A0A392Q932-F1
#
_entry.id   AF-A0A392Q932-F1
#
_cell.length_a   1.000
_cell.length_b   1.000
_cell.length_c   1.000
_cell.angle_alpha   90.00
_cell.angle_beta   90.00
_cell.angle_gamma   90.00
#
_symmetry.space_group_name_H-M   'P 1'
#
loop_
_entity.id
_entity.type
_entity.pdbx_description
1 polymer ?
#
loop_
_entity_poly.entity_id
_entity_poly.type
_entity_poly.pdbx_seq_one_letter_code
_entity_poly.pdbx_strand_id
1 'polypeptide(L)' 'KIKFEPNVMCEPIDKKLTFQASQLEDGDIICFQKAPAIDNEEHIRYTDVSSYLEYMHNRQVFSLRFN' A
#
# COMPACT_ATOMS: atom_id res chain seq x y z
N LYS A 1 -26.16 4.52 4.39
CA LYS A 1 -24.95 5.32 4.09
C LYS A 1 -23.75 4.43 4.35
N ILE A 2 -23.10 3.93 3.30
CA ILE A 2 -21.90 3.10 3.45
C ILE A 2 -20.80 4.03 3.99
N LYS A 3 -20.33 3.77 5.21
CA LYS A 3 -19.09 4.38 5.70
C LYS A 3 -17.97 3.54 5.10
N PHE A 4 -17.29 4.07 4.09
CA PHE A 4 -16.05 3.49 3.62
C PHE A 4 -14.96 3.96 4.57
N GLU A 5 -14.59 3.11 5.52
CA GLU A 5 -13.35 3.27 6.27
C GLU A 5 -12.28 2.51 5.47
N PRO A 6 -11.36 3.21 4.77
CA PRO A 6 -10.28 2.54 4.08
C PRO A 6 -9.37 1.88 5.11
N ASN A 7 -9.60 0.61 5.39
CA ASN A 7 -8.60 -0.19 6.10
C ASN A 7 -7.54 -0.55 5.06
N VAL A 8 -6.55 0.32 4.88
CA VAL A 8 -5.41 0.02 4.00
C VAL A 8 -4.65 -1.16 4.60
N MET A 9 -4.98 -2.37 4.16
CA MET A 9 -4.30 -3.60 4.52
C MET A 9 -3.46 -4.04 3.33
N CYS A 10 -2.30 -3.40 3.15
CA CYS A 10 -1.28 -3.93 2.23
C CYS A 10 -0.46 -4.97 2.99
N GLU A 11 -0.95 -6.21 2.98
CA GLU A 11 -0.34 -7.33 3.69
C GLU A 11 0.75 -8.01 2.83
N PRO A 12 1.88 -8.43 3.42
CA PRO A 12 2.90 -9.19 2.70
C PRO A 12 2.35 -10.53 2.22
N ILE A 13 2.50 -10.82 0.92
CA ILE A 13 2.14 -12.12 0.34
C ILE A 13 3.34 -13.08 0.46
N ASP A 14 3.13 -14.22 1.12
CA ASP A 14 4.09 -15.31 1.08
C ASP A 14 4.05 -16.00 -0.28
N LYS A 15 5.12 -15.82 -1.06
CA LYS A 15 5.28 -16.38 -2.41
C LYS A 15 5.30 -17.91 -2.46
N LYS A 16 5.39 -18.58 -1.31
CA LYS A 16 5.34 -20.06 -1.21
C LYS A 16 3.91 -20.59 -1.11
N LEU A 17 2.93 -19.74 -0.81
CA LEU A 17 1.54 -20.14 -0.66
C LEU A 17 0.79 -20.07 -2.00
N THR A 18 -0.28 -20.85 -2.11
CA THR A 18 -1.23 -20.73 -3.22
C THR A 18 -2.13 -19.52 -3.03
N PHE A 19 -2.73 -19.00 -4.10
CA PHE A 19 -3.66 -17.87 -4.01
C PHE A 19 -4.80 -18.12 -3.03
N GLN A 20 -5.40 -19.32 -3.07
CA GLN A 20 -6.43 -19.72 -2.12
C GLN A 20 -5.93 -19.75 -0.68
N ALA A 21 -4.71 -20.25 -0.43
CA ALA A 21 -4.13 -20.27 0.92
C ALA A 21 -3.80 -18.85 1.43
N SER A 22 -3.51 -17.92 0.52
CA SER A 22 -3.36 -16.49 0.80
C SER A 22 -4.69 -15.73 0.82
N GLN A 23 -5.83 -16.42 0.70
CA GLN A 23 -7.18 -15.82 0.66
C GLN A 23 -7.34 -14.76 -0.44
N LEU A 24 -6.62 -14.92 -1.55
CA LEU A 24 -6.77 -14.04 -2.71
C LEU A 24 -7.98 -14.45 -3.54
N GLU A 25 -8.82 -13.47 -3.85
CA GLU A 25 -10.08 -13.61 -4.59
C GLU A 25 -10.13 -12.68 -5.81
N ASP A 26 -11.14 -12.88 -6.66
CA ASP A 26 -11.35 -12.04 -7.83
C ASP A 26 -11.66 -10.60 -7.42
N GLY A 27 -10.83 -9.67 -7.90
CA GLY A 27 -10.92 -8.24 -7.56
C GLY A 27 -9.81 -7.76 -6.64
N ASP A 28 -9.00 -8.67 -6.07
CA ASP A 28 -7.83 -8.30 -5.29
C ASP A 28 -6.72 -7.68 -6.14
N ILE A 29 -5.94 -6.79 -5.52
CA ILE A 29 -4.84 -6.06 -6.17
C ILE A 29 -3.52 -6.51 -5.56
N ILE A 30 -2.67 -7.15 -6.37
CA ILE A 30 -1.30 -7.50 -5.97
C ILE A 30 -0.38 -6.31 -6.23
N CYS A 31 0.25 -5.82 -5.17
CA CYS A 31 1.30 -4.82 -5.28
C CYS A 31 2.69 -5.46 -5.34
N PHE A 32 3.60 -4.89 -6.13
CA PHE A 32 4.99 -5.32 -6.20
C PHE A 32 5.92 -4.11 -6.24
N GLN A 33 7.12 -4.28 -5.69
CA GLN A 33 8.20 -3.29 -5.76
C GLN A 33 9.49 -3.98 -6.18
N LYS A 34 10.36 -3.24 -6.86
CA LYS A 34 11.73 -3.70 -7.12
C LYS A 34 12.51 -3.73 -5.80
N ALA A 35 13.43 -4.68 -5.65
CA ALA A 35 14.38 -4.63 -4.54
C ALA A 35 15.16 -3.31 -4.61
N PRO A 36 15.37 -2.62 -3.46
CA PRO A 36 16.17 -1.40 -3.45
C PRO A 36 17.57 -1.69 -3.99
N ALA A 37 18.04 -0.83 -4.89
CA ALA A 37 19.43 -0.87 -5.31
C ALA A 37 20.28 -0.24 -4.21
N ILE A 38 21.41 -0.86 -3.87
CA ILE A 38 22.31 -0.45 -2.77
C ILE A 38 22.67 1.05 -2.82
N ASP A 39 22.74 1.64 -4.01
CA ASP A 39 23.12 3.05 -4.21
C ASP A 39 21.96 4.06 -4.09
N ASN A 40 20.70 3.61 -3.98
CA ASN A 40 19.52 4.48 -4.01
C ASN A 40 18.79 4.59 -2.65
N GLU A 41 19.26 3.92 -1.60
CA GLU A 41 18.55 3.88 -0.31
C GLU A 41 18.53 5.23 0.40
N GLU A 42 19.53 6.10 0.21
CA GLU A 42 19.64 7.36 0.97
C GLU A 42 18.53 8.38 0.69
N HIS A 43 17.74 8.22 -0.38
CA HIS A 43 16.73 9.21 -0.79
C HIS A 43 15.29 8.66 -0.90
N ILE A 44 15.03 7.41 -0.52
CA ILE A 44 13.70 6.80 -0.63
C ILE A 44 12.88 7.12 0.63
N ARG A 45 11.88 8.00 0.49
CA ARG A 45 11.00 8.42 1.61
C ARG A 45 10.11 7.29 2.15
N TYR A 46 9.70 6.36 1.30
CA TYR A 46 8.89 5.19 1.68
C TYR A 46 9.54 3.96 1.07
N THR A 47 10.08 3.10 1.94
CA THR A 47 10.91 1.95 1.57
C THR A 47 10.13 0.82 0.93
N ASP A 48 8.82 0.78 1.15
CA ASP A 48 7.94 -0.25 0.66
C ASP A 48 6.52 0.25 0.37
N VAL A 49 5.78 -0.57 -0.38
CA VAL A 49 4.40 -0.27 -0.78
C VAL A 49 3.51 -0.04 0.44
N SER A 50 3.63 -0.87 1.47
CA SER A 50 2.79 -0.79 2.67
C SER A 50 2.96 0.57 3.36
N SER A 51 4.21 1.01 3.57
CA SER A 51 4.56 2.32 4.15
C SER A 51 4.04 3.49 3.30
N TYR A 52 4.09 3.37 1.97
CA TYR A 52 3.55 4.39 1.06
C TYR A 52 2.03 4.51 1.15
N LEU A 53 1.33 3.37 1.17
CA LEU A 53 -0.14 3.34 1.24
C LEU A 53 -0.65 3.80 2.62
N GLU A 54 0.06 3.49 3.70
CA GLU A 54 -0.22 4.02 5.03
C GLU A 54 -0.10 5.55 5.07
N TYR A 55 0.96 6.10 4.47
CA TYR A 55 1.08 7.55 4.32
C TYR A 55 -0.09 8.16 3.54
N MET A 56 -0.46 7.56 2.41
CA MET A 56 -1.58 8.04 1.59
C MET A 56 -2.91 7.98 2.33
N HIS A 57 -3.13 6.92 3.12
CA HIS A 57 -4.29 6.79 3.98
C HIS A 57 -4.36 7.92 5.02
N ASN A 58 -3.24 8.19 5.69
CA ASN A 58 -3.16 9.21 6.74
C ASN A 58 -3.17 10.64 6.20
N ARG A 59 -2.92 10.82 4.90
CA ARG A 59 -2.98 12.10 4.22
C ARG A 59 -4.43 12.51 4.00
N GLN A 60 -5.08 13.05 5.03
CA GLN A 60 -6.32 13.81 4.88
C GLN A 60 -6.07 14.94 3.88
N VAL A 61 -6.70 14.88 2.71
CA VAL A 61 -6.60 15.93 1.69
C VAL A 61 -7.37 17.14 2.23
N PHE A 62 -6.68 18.02 2.96
CA PHE A 62 -7.22 19.33 3.32
C PHE A 62 -7.43 20.12 2.03
N SER A 63 -8.67 20.17 1.55
CA SER A 63 -9.07 21.07 0.47
C SER A 63 -9.00 22.51 0.98
N LEU A 64 -7.89 23.20 0.74
CA LEU A 64 -7.79 24.64 0.94
C LEU A 64 -8.73 25.34 -0.06
N ARG A 65 -9.87 25.83 0.42
CA ARG A 65 -10.71 26.76 -0.33
C ARG A 65 -10.18 28.16 -0.08
N PHE A 66 -9.58 28.77 -1.09
CA PHE A 66 -9.31 30.20 -1.09
C PHE A 66 -10.64 30.92 -1.36
N ASN A 67 -11.06 31.80 -0.44
CA ASN A 67 -12.14 32.78 -0.66
C ASN A 67 -11.57 34.03 -1.31
#